data_AF-A0A1Q9NTT9-F1
#
_entry.id   AF-A0A1Q9NTT9-F1
#
_cell.length_a   1.000
_cell.length_b   1.000
_cell.length_c   1.000
_cell.angle_alpha   90.00
_cell.angle_beta   90.00
_cell.angle_gamma   90.00
#
_symmetry.space_group_name_H-M   'P 1'
#
loop_
_entity.id
_entity.type
_entity.pdbx_description
1 polymer ?
#
loop_
_entity_poly.entity_id
_entity_poly.type
_entity_poly.pdbx_seq_one_letter_code
_entity_poly.pdbx_strand_id
1 'polypeptide(L)'
;MQYDFESNISSNIDDNIISGITASLLNFSSITGLDDGNIDTITMGDSKLHYFYDDNVIICLETINELKEKLIQNVGKNIHKSFVFRFIFFLKSNEVIDMRIFSSFKDKLFEVLKYHRLLPKSSELL
;
A
#
# COMPACT_ATOMS: atom_id res chain seq x y z
N MET A 1 16.48 27.66 10.85
CA MET A 1 16.17 27.08 9.53
C MET A 1 14.93 26.23 9.71
N GLN A 2 13.80 26.79 9.31
CA GLN A 2 12.49 26.19 9.39
C GLN A 2 12.24 25.60 8.00
N TYR A 3 12.17 24.27 7.89
CA TYR A 3 11.81 23.62 6.63
C TYR A 3 10.30 23.76 6.47
N ASP A 4 9.91 24.74 5.66
CA ASP A 4 8.55 24.83 5.15
C ASP A 4 8.30 23.59 4.29
N PHE A 5 7.48 22.67 4.78
CA PHE A 5 6.74 21.74 3.93
C PHE A 5 5.68 22.56 3.17
N GLU A 6 6.13 23.43 2.27
CA GLU A 6 5.26 23.93 1.22
C GLU A 6 4.77 22.72 0.44
N SER A 7 3.44 22.59 0.44
CA SER A 7 2.62 21.78 -0.45
C SER A 7 3.36 21.29 -1.70
N ASN A 8 3.95 20.10 -1.62
CA ASN A 8 4.36 19.40 -2.83
C ASN A 8 3.08 18.88 -3.49
N ILE A 9 2.55 19.75 -4.36
CA ILE A 9 1.96 19.48 -5.66
C ILE A 9 1.56 18.00 -5.79
N SER A 10 0.24 17.78 -5.90
CA SER A 10 -0.35 16.62 -6.55
C SER A 10 0.22 16.51 -7.98
N SER A 11 1.47 16.08 -8.13
CA SER A 11 2.01 15.63 -9.38
C SER A 11 1.47 14.23 -9.55
N ASN A 12 0.56 14.04 -10.50
CA ASN A 12 0.14 12.71 -10.91
C ASN A 12 1.43 11.94 -11.25
N ILE A 13 1.77 10.95 -10.43
CA ILE A 13 2.87 10.04 -10.74
C ILE A 13 2.49 9.33 -12.03
N ASP A 14 3.35 9.40 -13.05
CA ASP A 14 3.12 8.80 -14.36
C ASP A 14 2.84 7.29 -14.23
N ASP A 15 1.79 6.81 -14.90
CA ASP A 15 1.40 5.39 -14.89
C ASP A 15 2.55 4.47 -15.33
N ASN A 16 3.46 4.95 -16.19
CA ASN A 16 4.65 4.21 -16.60
C ASN A 16 5.66 4.07 -15.47
N ILE A 17 5.79 5.08 -14.60
CA ILE A 17 6.65 5.03 -13.42
C ILE A 17 6.08 4.02 -12.42
N ILE A 18 4.77 4.06 -12.16
CA ILE A 18 4.09 3.09 -11.29
C ILE A 18 4.25 1.67 -11.83
N SER A 19 4.09 1.49 -13.15
CA SER A 19 4.27 0.19 -13.81
C SER A 19 5.70 -0.32 -13.67
N GLY A 20 6.70 0.54 -13.87
CA GLY A 20 8.11 0.18 -13.70
C GLY A 20 8.47 -0.20 -12.26
N ILE A 21 7.95 0.55 -11.28
CA ILE A 21 8.12 0.24 -9.85
C ILE A 21 7.45 -1.11 -9.52
N THR A 22 6.22 -1.31 -9.98
CA THR A 22 5.46 -2.54 -9.74
C THR A 22 6.17 -3.76 -10.32
N ALA A 23 6.63 -3.69 -11.58
CA ALA A 23 7.38 -4.76 -12.23
C ALA A 23 8.69 -5.07 -11.50
N SER A 24 9.39 -4.03 -11.02
CA SER A 24 10.63 -4.18 -10.26
C SER A 24 10.38 -4.86 -8.90
N LEU A 25 9.31 -4.47 -8.20
CA LEU A 25 8.91 -5.08 -6.93
C LEU A 25 8.49 -6.55 -7.10
N LEU A 26 7.74 -6.88 -8.16
CA LEU A 26 7.36 -8.25 -8.48
C LEU A 26 8.57 -9.13 -8.83
N ASN A 27 9.49 -8.59 -9.62
CA ASN A 27 10.71 -9.34 -9.97
C ASN A 27 11.56 -9.57 -8.70
N PHE A 28 11.71 -8.55 -7.86
CA PHE A 28 12.41 -8.67 -6.58
C PHE A 28 11.77 -9.73 -5.68
N SER A 29 10.44 -9.71 -5.52
CA SER A 29 9.73 -10.67 -4.68
C SER A 29 9.83 -12.11 -5.18
N SER A 30 9.84 -12.31 -6.50
CA SER A 30 10.01 -13.63 -7.11
C SER A 30 11.43 -14.21 -6.92
N ILE A 31 12.46 -13.36 -6.86
CA ILE A 31 13.87 -13.77 -6.71
C ILE A 31 14.21 -14.07 -5.25
N THR A 32 13.60 -13.36 -4.31
CA THR A 32 13.89 -13.53 -2.87
C THR A 32 13.17 -14.72 -2.24
N GLY A 33 12.32 -15.44 -2.99
CA GLY A 33 11.61 -16.61 -2.48
C GLY A 33 10.63 -16.25 -1.36
N LEU A 34 9.95 -15.10 -1.46
CA LEU A 34 8.92 -14.65 -0.52
C LEU A 34 7.64 -15.48 -0.68
N ASP A 35 7.75 -16.78 -0.44
CA ASP A 35 6.59 -17.61 -0.10
C ASP A 35 6.13 -17.19 1.31
N ASP A 36 4.84 -16.91 1.45
CA ASP A 36 4.11 -16.55 2.67
C ASP A 36 4.31 -15.14 3.25
N GLY A 37 3.94 -14.12 2.48
CA GLY A 37 3.41 -12.88 3.06
C GLY A 37 4.35 -12.15 4.03
N ASN A 38 5.64 -12.15 3.73
CA ASN A 38 6.62 -11.33 4.42
C ASN A 38 6.55 -9.89 3.86
N ILE A 39 6.58 -8.90 4.76
CA ILE A 39 6.67 -7.49 4.38
C ILE A 39 8.13 -7.14 4.23
N ASP A 40 8.49 -6.66 3.05
CA ASP A 40 9.76 -5.99 2.83
C ASP A 40 9.60 -4.48 2.96
N THR A 41 10.70 -3.79 3.22
CA THR A 41 10.70 -2.34 3.49
C THR A 41 11.80 -1.65 2.72
N ILE A 42 11.45 -0.57 2.02
CA ILE A 42 12.41 0.36 1.41
C ILE A 42 12.49 1.59 2.31
N THR A 43 13.67 1.93 2.82
CA THR A 43 13.87 3.14 3.63
C THR A 43 14.20 4.33 2.73
N MET A 44 13.48 5.43 2.89
CA MET A 44 13.53 6.64 2.06
C MET A 44 13.71 7.89 2.94
N GLY A 45 14.93 8.10 3.43
CA GLY A 45 15.22 9.24 4.32
C GLY A 45 14.40 9.14 5.61
N ASP A 46 13.39 10.00 5.74
CA ASP A 46 12.52 10.11 6.92
C ASP A 46 11.28 9.18 6.88
N SER A 47 11.09 8.46 5.77
CA SER A 47 9.99 7.51 5.61
C SER A 47 10.46 6.10 5.25
N LYS A 48 9.54 5.14 5.36
CA LYS A 48 9.67 3.75 4.98
C LYS A 48 8.48 3.36 4.12
N LEU A 49 8.73 2.80 2.95
CA LEU A 49 7.73 2.13 2.14
C LEU A 49 7.72 0.65 2.48
N HIS A 50 6.68 0.21 3.18
CA HIS A 50 6.42 -1.20 3.44
C HIS A 50 5.61 -1.78 2.28
N TYR A 51 6.01 -2.91 1.75
CA TYR A 51 5.25 -3.61 0.72
C TYR A 51 5.01 -5.07 1.08
N PHE A 52 3.79 -5.53 0.82
CA PHE A 52 3.33 -6.89 1.04
C PHE A 52 2.83 -7.44 -0.29
N TYR A 53 3.33 -8.60 -0.70
CA TYR A 53 2.92 -9.27 -1.92
C TYR A 53 2.37 -10.67 -1.61
N ASP A 54 1.13 -10.93 -2.03
CA ASP A 54 0.49 -12.24 -1.96
C ASP A 54 -0.71 -12.25 -2.92
N ASP A 55 -1.17 -13.43 -3.39
CA ASP A 55 -2.30 -13.59 -4.32
C ASP A 55 -2.23 -12.70 -5.59
N ASN A 56 -1.03 -12.39 -6.08
CA ASN A 56 -0.79 -11.44 -7.18
C ASN A 56 -1.23 -10.00 -6.89
N VAL A 57 -1.36 -9.63 -5.61
CA VAL A 57 -1.71 -8.29 -5.15
C VAL A 57 -0.58 -7.74 -4.31
N ILE A 58 -0.11 -6.52 -4.65
CA ILE A 58 0.83 -5.77 -3.82
C ILE A 58 0.06 -4.72 -3.01
N ILE A 59 0.26 -4.71 -1.70
CA ILE A 59 -0.17 -3.63 -0.81
C ILE A 59 1.07 -2.82 -0.40
N CYS A 60 1.04 -1.53 -0.66
CA CYS A 60 2.09 -0.58 -0.28
C CYS A 60 1.59 0.36 0.82
N LEU A 61 2.37 0.53 1.88
CA LEU A 61 2.11 1.45 2.99
C LEU A 61 3.37 2.29 3.24
N GLU A 62 3.29 3.59 3.01
CA GLU A 62 4.33 4.53 3.42
C GLU A 62 4.10 4.98 4.86
N THR A 63 5.16 4.98 5.67
CA THR A 63 5.11 5.37 7.07
C THR A 63 6.34 6.16 7.49
N ILE A 64 6.25 6.90 8.59
CA ILE A 64 7.44 7.46 9.27
C ILE A 64 8.31 6.34 9.88
N ASN A 65 9.59 6.63 10.11
CA ASN A 65 10.60 5.65 10.55
C ASN A 65 10.32 5.00 11.91
N GLU A 66 9.55 5.66 12.78
CA GLU A 66 9.36 5.30 14.20
C GLU A 66 8.24 4.27 14.44
N LEU A 67 7.50 3.86 13.40
CA LEU A 67 6.42 2.90 13.58
C LEU A 67 6.94 1.47 13.77
N LYS A 68 6.26 0.71 14.63
CA LYS A 68 6.61 -0.68 14.92
C LYS A 68 6.30 -1.56 13.71
N GLU A 69 7.33 -2.20 13.14
CA GLU A 69 7.20 -3.05 11.95
C GLU A 69 6.12 -4.14 12.09
N LYS A 70 6.03 -4.80 13.25
CA LYS A 70 4.99 -5.81 13.52
C LYS A 70 3.56 -5.27 13.42
N LEU A 71 3.34 -3.99 13.77
CA LEU A 71 2.03 -3.35 13.61
C LEU A 71 1.73 -3.17 12.12
N ILE A 72 2.69 -2.65 11.35
CA ILE A 72 2.52 -2.42 9.91
C ILE A 72 2.31 -3.74 9.17
N GLN A 73 3.01 -4.81 9.57
CA GLN A 73 2.78 -6.17 9.10
C GLN A 73 1.35 -6.65 9.30
N ASN A 74 0.81 -6.48 10.50
CA ASN A 74 -0.57 -6.89 10.79
C ASN A 74 -1.59 -6.05 9.99
N VAL A 75 -1.35 -4.75 9.86
CA VAL A 75 -2.22 -3.85 9.09
C VAL A 75 -2.19 -4.19 7.60
N GLY A 76 -1.00 -4.35 7.01
CA GLY A 76 -0.83 -4.73 5.61
C GLY A 76 -1.52 -6.05 5.27
N LYS A 77 -1.35 -7.08 6.13
CA LYS A 77 -2.05 -8.37 5.99
C LYS A 77 -3.56 -8.24 6.10
N ASN A 78 -4.07 -7.39 6.99
CA ASN A 78 -5.51 -7.16 7.14
C ASN A 78 -6.11 -6.46 5.91
N ILE A 79 -5.43 -5.44 5.39
CA ILE A 79 -5.81 -4.74 4.17
C ILE A 79 -5.83 -5.71 2.99
N HIS A 80 -4.75 -6.48 2.80
CA HIS A 80 -4.66 -7.48 1.73
C HIS A 80 -5.79 -8.49 1.79
N LYS A 81 -5.99 -9.16 2.93
CA LYS A 81 -7.07 -10.15 3.09
C LYS A 81 -8.44 -9.56 2.81
N SER A 82 -8.69 -8.35 3.29
CA SER A 82 -9.95 -7.64 3.04
C SER A 82 -10.15 -7.31 1.56
N PHE A 83 -9.09 -6.92 0.86
CA PHE A 83 -9.12 -6.62 -0.57
C PHE A 83 -9.35 -7.88 -1.40
N VAL A 84 -8.53 -8.92 -1.19
CA VAL A 84 -8.62 -10.21 -1.89
C VAL A 84 -9.98 -10.83 -1.67
N PHE A 85 -10.46 -10.93 -0.41
CA PHE A 85 -11.77 -11.51 -0.12
C PHE A 85 -12.90 -10.84 -0.92
N ARG A 86 -12.82 -9.53 -1.12
CA ARG A 86 -13.87 -8.77 -1.81
C ARG A 86 -13.74 -8.81 -3.33
N PHE A 87 -12.51 -8.82 -3.88
CA PHE A 87 -12.29 -8.58 -5.30
C PHE A 87 -11.63 -9.72 -6.07
N ILE A 88 -11.11 -10.76 -5.43
CA ILE A 88 -10.34 -11.82 -6.11
C ILE A 88 -11.14 -12.52 -7.22
N PHE A 89 -12.46 -12.68 -7.03
CA PHE A 89 -13.33 -13.25 -8.05
C PHE A 89 -13.38 -12.37 -9.31
N PHE A 90 -13.50 -11.05 -9.13
CA PHE A 90 -13.51 -10.10 -10.24
C PHE A 90 -12.15 -10.05 -10.95
N LEU A 91 -11.06 -10.08 -10.19
CA LEU A 91 -9.69 -10.09 -10.73
C LEU A 91 -9.44 -11.35 -11.57
N LYS A 92 -9.94 -12.52 -11.15
CA LYS A 92 -9.74 -13.79 -11.86
C LYS A 92 -10.66 -14.00 -13.06
N SER A 93 -11.82 -13.35 -13.09
CA SER A 93 -12.86 -13.63 -14.09
C SER A 93 -12.88 -12.63 -15.26
N ASN A 94 -12.10 -11.55 -15.21
CA ASN A 94 -12.15 -10.48 -16.21
C ASN A 94 -10.75 -10.18 -16.76
N GLU A 95 -10.62 -10.13 -18.09
CA GLU A 95 -9.39 -9.70 -18.77
C GLU A 95 -9.17 -8.19 -18.71
N VAL A 96 -10.26 -7.41 -18.58
CA VAL A 96 -10.25 -5.95 -18.42
C VAL A 96 -11.03 -5.58 -17.17
N ILE A 97 -10.43 -4.77 -16.31
CA ILE A 97 -10.98 -4.45 -15.00
C ILE A 97 -11.30 -2.96 -14.93
N ASP A 98 -12.58 -2.63 -14.73
CA ASP A 98 -12.99 -1.26 -14.41
C ASP A 98 -12.54 -0.90 -13.00
N MET A 99 -11.53 -0.04 -12.88
CA MET A 99 -10.96 0.37 -11.59
C MET A 99 -11.99 1.00 -10.63
N ARG A 100 -13.14 1.48 -11.13
CA ARG A 100 -14.21 2.03 -10.29
C ARG A 100 -14.76 1.02 -9.30
N ILE A 101 -14.65 -0.29 -9.55
CA ILE A 101 -15.09 -1.33 -8.60
C ILE A 101 -14.35 -1.24 -7.26
N PHE A 102 -13.09 -0.81 -7.29
CA PHE A 102 -12.24 -0.69 -6.11
C PHE A 102 -12.54 0.55 -5.27
N SER A 103 -13.30 1.53 -5.79
CA SER A 103 -13.68 2.74 -5.04
C SER A 103 -14.33 2.41 -3.70
N SER A 104 -15.15 1.36 -3.68
CA SER A 104 -15.83 0.85 -2.49
C SER A 104 -14.90 0.27 -1.41
N PHE A 105 -13.62 0.08 -1.73
CA PHE A 105 -12.60 -0.35 -0.77
C PHE A 105 -12.01 0.80 0.04
N LYS A 106 -12.13 2.03 -0.45
CA LYS A 106 -11.55 3.22 0.20
C LYS A 106 -12.02 3.36 1.65
N ASP A 107 -13.31 3.17 1.91
CA ASP A 107 -13.88 3.27 3.25
C ASP A 107 -13.31 2.19 4.18
N LYS A 108 -13.10 0.97 3.67
CA LYS A 108 -12.53 -0.13 4.45
C LYS A 108 -11.05 0.12 4.77
N LEU A 109 -10.29 0.64 3.80
CA LEU A 109 -8.91 1.05 4.01
C LEU A 109 -8.83 2.11 5.11
N PHE A 110 -9.69 3.13 5.06
CA PHE A 110 -9.73 4.19 6.05
C PHE A 110 -10.11 3.66 7.44
N GLU A 111 -11.11 2.78 7.55
CA GLU A 111 -11.52 2.13 8.80
C GLU A 111 -10.34 1.40 9.47
N VAL A 112 -9.61 0.58 8.71
CA VAL A 112 -8.47 -0.19 9.23
C VAL A 112 -7.35 0.73 9.70
N LEU A 113 -6.98 1.74 8.91
CA LEU A 113 -5.93 2.70 9.27
C LEU A 113 -6.32 3.54 10.49
N LYS A 114 -7.58 3.97 10.59
CA LYS A 114 -8.12 4.72 11.72
C LYS A 114 -8.08 3.90 13.01
N TYR A 115 -8.53 2.65 12.95
CA TYR A 115 -8.52 1.74 14.10
C TYR A 115 -7.11 1.55 14.68
N HIS A 116 -6.10 1.46 13.81
CA HIS A 116 -4.70 1.30 14.21
C HIS A 116 -3.95 2.62 14.45
N ARG A 117 -4.62 3.79 14.36
CA ARG A 117 -4.03 5.14 14.51
C ARG A 117 -2.86 5.39 13.55
N LEU A 118 -3.00 4.90 12.31
CA LEU A 118 -1.99 5.04 11.25
C LEU A 118 -2.33 6.15 10.25
N LEU A 119 -3.43 6.86 10.47
CA LEU A 119 -3.77 8.03 9.69
C LEU A 119 -2.91 9.23 10.13
N PRO A 120 -2.45 10.08 9.21
CA PRO A 120 -1.84 11.37 9.54
C PRO A 120 -2.74 12.19 10.46
N LYS A 121 -2.16 13.04 11.32
CA LYS A 121 -2.95 13.91 12.23
C LYS A 121 -3.93 14.83 11.49
N SER A 122 -3.61 15.21 10.25
CA SER A 122 -4.50 16.01 9.39
C SER A 122 -5.74 15.25 8.89
N SER A 123 -5.79 13.92 9.03
CA SER A 123 -6.90 13.08 8.56
C SER A 123 -8.04 12.97 9.56
N GLU A 124 -7.91 13.49 10.78
CA GLU A 124 -8.99 13.47 11.79
C GLU A 124 -10.19 14.36 11.42
N LEU A 125 -10.06 15.18 10.37
CA LEU A 125 -11.08 16.11 9.86
C LEU A 125 -11.91 15.54 8.68
N LEU A 126 -11.73 14.27 8.30
CA LEU A 126 -12.47 13.59 7.24
C LEU A 126 -13.40 12.49 7.77
#